data_AF-A0A351SCZ5-F1
#
_entry.id   AF-A0A351SCZ5-F1
#
_cell.length_a   1.000
_cell.length_b   1.000
_cell.length_c   1.000
_cell.angle_alpha   90.00
_cell.angle_beta   90.00
_cell.angle_gamma   90.00
#
_symmetry.space_group_name_H-M   'P 1'
#
loop_
_entity.id
_entity.type
_entity.pdbx_description
1 polymer ?
#
loop_
_entity_poly.entity_id
_entity_poly.type
_entity_poly.pdbx_seq_one_letter_code
_entity_poly.pdbx_strand_id
1 'polypeptide(L)' 'ADLEAQFAELDGYSAEARAGELLLGVDIPIEQHYGPMSEVAPGYKLRVLLTQVLFADPDILLLDEPT' A
#
# COMPACT_ATOMS: atom_id res chain seq x y z
N ALA A 1 -24.19 -9.16 5.84
CA ALA A 1 -24.72 -8.03 6.60
C ALA A 1 -23.61 -7.29 7.36
N ASP A 2 -23.18 -7.71 8.55
CA ASP A 2 -22.20 -6.93 9.34
C ASP A 2 -20.81 -6.82 8.68
N LEU A 3 -20.30 -7.90 8.09
CA LEU A 3 -18.99 -7.90 7.41
C LEU A 3 -18.99 -7.06 6.11
N GLU A 4 -20.11 -7.03 5.39
CA GLU A 4 -20.25 -6.21 4.18
C GLU A 4 -20.36 -4.73 4.52
N ALA A 5 -21.03 -4.41 5.63
CA ALA A 5 -21.10 -3.05 6.16
C ALA A 5 -19.71 -2.55 6.60
N GLN A 6 -18.96 -3.36 7.35
CA GLN A 6 -17.58 -3.03 7.73
C GLN A 6 -16.65 -2.91 6.51
N PHE A 7 -16.80 -3.79 5.52
CA PHE A 7 -16.00 -3.73 4.29
C PHE A 7 -16.30 -2.45 3.49
N ALA A 8 -17.55 -2.03 3.43
CA ALA A 8 -17.95 -0.78 2.80
C ALA A 8 -17.50 0.46 3.61
N GLU A 9 -17.61 0.44 4.94
CA GLU A 9 -17.11 1.52 5.81
C GLU A 9 -15.60 1.73 5.72
N LEU A 10 -14.84 0.67 5.45
CA LEU A 10 -13.39 0.71 5.26
C LEU A 10 -12.97 0.99 3.81
N ASP A 11 -13.88 1.49 2.97
CA ASP A 11 -13.60 1.81 1.57
C ASP A 11 -13.06 0.59 0.77
N GLY A 12 -13.46 -0.62 1.16
CA GLY A 12 -12.93 -1.87 0.63
C GLY A 12 -13.10 -2.05 -0.88
N TYR A 13 -14.14 -1.43 -1.46
CA TYR A 13 -14.35 -1.43 -2.91
C TYR A 13 -13.38 -0.52 -3.68
N SER A 14 -12.79 0.47 -3.03
CA SER A 14 -11.74 1.34 -3.59
C SER A 14 -10.33 0.96 -3.14
N ALA A 15 -10.18 -0.04 -2.26
CA ALA A 15 -8.91 -0.47 -1.70
C ALA A 15 -7.85 -0.77 -2.78
N GLU A 16 -8.24 -1.50 -3.82
CA GLU A 16 -7.33 -1.88 -4.90
C GLU A 16 -6.87 -0.66 -5.72
N ALA A 17 -7.80 0.24 -6.06
CA ALA A 17 -7.49 1.48 -6.77
C ALA A 17 -6.55 2.37 -5.94
N ARG A 18 -6.84 2.55 -4.65
CA ARG A 18 -6.02 3.36 -3.73
C ARG A 18 -4.62 2.75 -3.53
N ALA A 19 -4.52 1.44 -3.38
CA ALA A 19 -3.23 0.75 -3.28
C ALA A 19 -2.40 0.93 -4.57
N GLY A 20 -3.05 0.79 -5.74
CA GLY A 20 -2.40 1.01 -7.03
C GLY A 20 -1.90 2.46 -7.21
N GLU A 21 -2.71 3.46 -6.83
CA GLU A 21 -2.32 4.87 -6.87
C GLU A 21 -1.11 5.18 -5.97
N LEU A 22 -1.09 4.66 -4.75
CA LEU A 22 0.05 4.84 -3.84
C LEU A 22 1.33 4.19 -4.39
N LEU A 23 1.23 2.96 -4.91
CA LEU A 23 2.37 2.25 -5.49
C LEU A 23 2.93 2.96 -6.72
N LEU A 24 2.07 3.50 -7.58
CA LEU A 24 2.47 4.34 -8.70
C LEU A 24 3.17 5.62 -8.23
N GLY A 25 2.67 6.24 -7.15
CA GLY A 25 3.27 7.44 -6.55
C GLY A 25 4.68 7.25 -6.02
N VAL A 26 5.12 6.00 -5.80
CA VAL A 26 6.48 5.65 -5.35
C VAL A 26 7.32 4.92 -6.40
N ASP A 27 6.92 5.03 -7.68
CA ASP A 27 7.57 4.45 -8.86
C ASP A 27 7.54 2.91 -8.95
N ILE A 28 6.54 2.25 -8.35
CA ILE A 28 6.31 0.81 -8.53
C ILE A 28 5.32 0.61 -9.69
N PRO A 29 5.75 0.02 -10.82
CA PRO A 29 4.95 -0.04 -12.02
C PRO A 29 3.88 -1.14 -11.91
N ILE A 30 2.80 -1.01 -12.69
CA ILE A 30 1.59 -1.84 -12.58
C ILE A 30 1.91 -3.33 -12.74
N GLU A 31 2.89 -3.67 -13.58
CA GLU A 31 3.26 -5.06 -13.83
C GLU A 31 3.85 -5.75 -12.60
N GLN A 32 4.28 -4.99 -11.59
CA GLN A 32 4.82 -5.48 -10.32
C GLN A 32 3.80 -5.47 -9.17
N HIS A 33 2.59 -4.92 -9.35
CA HIS A 33 1.61 -4.76 -8.25
C HIS A 33 1.12 -6.09 -7.66
N TYR A 34 1.09 -7.14 -8.48
CA TYR A 34 0.57 -8.46 -8.10
C TYR A 34 1.65 -9.54 -8.00
N GLY A 35 2.92 -9.16 -8.20
CA GLY A 35 4.07 -10.05 -8.08
C GLY A 35 4.53 -10.23 -6.62
N PRO A 36 5.34 -11.25 -6.34
CA PRO A 36 5.91 -11.41 -5.01
C PRO A 36 6.93 -10.31 -4.70
N MET A 37 7.01 -9.89 -3.42
CA MET A 37 8.01 -8.92 -2.93
C MET A 37 9.47 -9.33 -3.23
N SER A 38 9.74 -10.61 -3.47
CA SER A 38 11.05 -11.10 -3.90
C SER A 38 11.49 -10.57 -5.26
N GLU A 39 10.56 -10.22 -6.14
CA GLU A 39 10.82 -9.70 -7.49
C GLU A 39 10.98 -8.17 -7.51
N VAL A 40 10.58 -7.48 -6.44
CA VAL A 40 10.82 -6.04 -6.26
C VAL A 40 12.31 -5.82 -5.96
N ALA A 41 12.95 -4.92 -6.71
CA ALA A 41 14.36 -4.60 -6.50
C ALA A 41 14.60 -4.12 -5.05
N PRO A 42 15.73 -4.52 -4.40
CA PRO A 42 15.95 -4.27 -2.98
C PRO A 42 15.76 -2.81 -2.54
N GLY A 43 16.22 -1.83 -3.35
CA GLY A 43 16.07 -0.40 -3.06
C GLY A 43 14.64 0.13 -3.09
N TYR A 44 13.70 -0.63 -3.66
CA TYR A 44 12.28 -0.26 -3.75
C TYR A 44 11.42 -0.94 -2.68
N LYS A 45 11.94 -1.95 -1.97
CA LYS A 45 11.16 -2.69 -0.96
C LYS A 45 10.69 -1.80 0.18
N LEU A 46 11.55 -0.88 0.65
CA LEU A 46 11.17 0.09 1.68
C LEU A 46 10.00 0.97 1.22
N ARG A 47 9.95 1.35 -0.06
CA ARG A 47 8.85 2.15 -0.62
C ARG A 47 7.53 1.38 -0.63
N VAL A 48 7.56 0.09 -0.95
CA VAL A 48 6.37 -0.79 -0.89
C VAL A 48 5.90 -0.92 0.57
N LEU A 49 6.82 -1.13 1.52
CA LEU A 49 6.47 -1.21 2.94
C LEU A 49 5.91 0.12 3.48
N LEU A 50 6.51 1.25 3.09
CA LEU A 50 6.00 2.58 3.45
C LEU A 50 4.61 2.81 2.86
N THR A 51 4.39 2.42 1.60
CA THR A 51 3.09 2.47 0.94
C THR A 51 2.05 1.64 1.69
N GLN A 52 2.40 0.45 2.16
CA GLN A 52 1.52 -0.39 2.96
C GLN A 52 1.12 0.30 4.27
N VAL A 53 2.05 0.99 4.92
CA VAL A 53 1.75 1.75 6.15
C VAL A 53 0.85 2.94 5.84
N LEU A 54 1.14 3.71 4.80
CA LEU A 54 0.31 4.85 4.38
C LEU A 54 -1.11 4.40 3.96
N PHE A 55 -1.23 3.22 3.35
CA PHE A 55 -2.53 2.65 2.98
C PHE A 55 -3.43 2.39 4.20
N ALA A 56 -2.85 2.11 5.37
CA ALA A 56 -3.61 1.94 6.62
C ALA A 56 -4.14 3.27 7.19
N ASP A 57 -3.84 4.40 6.55
CA ASP A 57 -4.23 5.75 6.95
C ASP A 57 -3.92 6.06 8.44
N PRO A 58 -2.65 5.94 8.88
CA PRO A 58 -2.29 6.07 10.28
C PRO A 58 -2.29 7.54 10.72
N ASP A 59 -2.78 7.82 11.93
CA ASP A 59 -2.69 9.16 12.54
C ASP A 59 -1.24 9.59 12.82
N ILE A 60 -0.37 8.63 13.16
CA ILE A 60 1.03 8.85 13.53
C ILE A 60 1.90 7.78 12.86
N LEU A 61 2.96 8.23 12.19
CA LEU A 61 3.98 7.38 11.60
C LEU A 61 5.34 7.68 12.26
N LEU A 62 5.97 6.67 12.82
CA LEU A 62 7.33 6.73 13.35
C LEU A 62 8.28 6.02 12.38
N LEU A 63 9.24 6.76 11.85
CA LEU A 63 10.30 6.24 11.00
C LEU A 63 11.63 6.40 11.72
N ASP A 64 12.39 5.32 11.79
CA ASP A 64 13.79 5.37 12.25
C ASP A 64 14.68 5.37 11.00
N GLU A 65 15.52 6.39 10.87
CA GLU A 65 16.41 6.63 9.70
C GLU A 65 15.70 6.60 8.32
N PRO A 66 14.77 7.55 8.03
CA PRO A 66 14.11 7.64 6.72
C PRO A 66 15.02 8.29 5.67
N THR A 67 15.92 7.49 5.08
CA THR A 67 16.66 7.84 3.85
C THR A 67 16.45 6.81 2.77
#